data_AF-A0AA96WEM6-F1
#
_entry.id   AF-A0AA96WEM6-F1
#
_cell.length_a   1.000
_cell.length_b   1.000
_cell.length_c   1.000
_cell.angle_alpha   90.00
_cell.angle_beta   90.00
_cell.angle_gamma   90.00
#
_symmetry.space_group_name_H-M   'P 1'
#
loop_
_entity.id
_entity.type
_entity.pdbx_description
1 polymer ?
#
loop_
_entity_poly.entity_id
_entity_poly.type
_entity_poly.pdbx_seq_one_letter_code
_entity_poly.pdbx_strand_id
1 'polypeptide(L)'
;MLRFAYRLRVPRFRYWKIGAAIGTVVFTGITTQVWLDQQIYRQGEQAYVASDCEGAMTQFDRILHGRRLIDLNEIVSRTKVKRSECAAFLVTMSEQKDALAALLGYEDFVNRYSASPLTKPVQQRAAQLFQQTDPAALAKPELCNELKLFETKQFIPQPEDRLPRLHYACGQTFAHQGDPTTAVRFYQQAEDYSHHPLRLKINLALANARLAEAGIDANQGNYASAIRRYRQFLADYPNHQLTATAEAALARVLVAEAGSNAKQKNYDTAIRQYKEFLQVYPNHSLVPEVKAALAKTMIAKADTTGTNAIAPPNPSGSTRGGVTEVVIQNASPEKIQIVFSGPEPRIEELPPCPSCKTYIGSGPTTCPEQGSVRTYTLKPGQYKVLVETSDPSIMPFKGNWALGNGTLYDSCFFIVATPSPLRGGSAVPVLPELAPI
;
A
#
# COMPACT_ATOMS: atom_id res chain seq x y z
N MET A 1 -25.48 -90.37 -64.21
CA MET A 1 -24.97 -89.18 -64.94
C MET A 1 -24.56 -88.14 -63.91
N LEU A 2 -23.43 -87.45 -63.90
CA LEU A 2 -22.16 -87.48 -64.62
C LEU A 2 -21.19 -86.72 -63.68
N ARG A 3 -19.98 -87.26 -63.47
CA ARG A 3 -18.91 -86.68 -62.64
C ARG A 3 -18.32 -85.43 -63.30
N PHE A 4 -17.91 -84.42 -62.53
CA PHE A 4 -16.72 -83.60 -62.84
C PHE A 4 -16.10 -83.06 -61.55
N ALA A 5 -14.89 -83.55 -61.23
CA ALA A 5 -14.03 -83.05 -60.17
C ALA A 5 -12.99 -82.12 -60.80
N TYR A 6 -12.90 -80.86 -60.34
CA TYR A 6 -11.85 -79.93 -60.74
C TYR A 6 -10.81 -79.81 -59.62
N ARG A 7 -9.67 -80.50 -59.80
CA ARG A 7 -8.45 -80.30 -59.01
C ARG A 7 -7.69 -79.10 -59.59
N LEU A 8 -7.73 -77.95 -58.91
CA LEU A 8 -6.80 -76.85 -59.16
C LEU A 8 -5.52 -77.08 -58.36
N ARG A 9 -4.44 -77.39 -59.08
CA ARG A 9 -3.08 -77.58 -58.55
C ARG A 9 -2.34 -76.25 -58.71
N VAL A 10 -2.28 -75.44 -57.66
CA VAL A 10 -1.51 -74.18 -57.65
C VAL A 10 -0.04 -74.50 -57.31
N PRO A 11 0.96 -74.08 -58.11
CA PRO A 11 2.37 -74.39 -57.86
C PRO A 11 2.93 -73.55 -56.71
N ARG A 12 3.32 -74.19 -55.61
CA ARG A 12 3.76 -73.56 -54.35
C ARG A 12 5.27 -73.33 -54.22
N PHE A 13 6.07 -73.46 -55.28
CA PHE A 13 7.55 -73.50 -55.18
C PHE A 13 8.22 -72.60 -56.23
N ARG A 14 8.16 -71.28 -56.06
CA ARG A 14 9.09 -70.33 -56.75
C ARG A 14 9.16 -68.92 -56.17
N TYR A 15 8.23 -68.53 -55.29
CA TYR A 15 8.21 -67.18 -54.69
C TYR A 15 9.16 -66.98 -53.49
N TRP A 16 9.61 -68.05 -52.81
CA TRP A 16 10.43 -67.91 -51.60
C TRP A 16 11.87 -67.45 -51.88
N LYS A 17 12.48 -67.87 -53.00
CA LYS A 17 13.84 -67.43 -53.36
C LYS A 17 13.92 -65.96 -53.80
N ILE A 18 12.86 -65.43 -54.41
CA ILE A 18 12.77 -64.01 -54.78
C ILE A 18 12.50 -63.15 -53.54
N GLY A 19 11.62 -63.61 -52.64
CA GLY A 19 11.37 -62.93 -51.35
C GLY A 19 12.62 -62.84 -50.46
N ALA A 20 13.45 -63.90 -50.42
CA ALA A 20 14.69 -63.90 -49.63
C ALA A 20 15.75 -62.93 -50.19
N ALA A 21 15.90 -62.85 -51.52
CA ALA A 21 16.85 -61.92 -52.15
C ALA A 21 16.44 -60.45 -51.97
N ILE A 22 15.15 -60.14 -52.14
CA ILE A 22 14.61 -58.79 -51.91
C ILE A 22 14.71 -58.42 -50.42
N GLY A 23 14.37 -59.34 -49.52
CA GLY A 23 14.50 -59.13 -48.07
C GLY A 23 15.93 -58.82 -47.64
N THR A 24 16.93 -59.50 -48.24
CA THR A 24 18.35 -59.27 -47.92
C THR A 24 18.82 -57.89 -48.40
N VAL A 25 18.48 -57.48 -49.63
CA VAL A 25 18.85 -56.16 -50.18
C VAL A 25 18.19 -55.02 -49.39
N VAL A 26 16.91 -55.17 -49.05
CA VAL A 26 16.16 -54.20 -48.23
C VAL A 26 16.77 -54.12 -46.82
N PHE A 27 17.10 -55.26 -46.20
CA PHE A 27 17.72 -55.28 -44.87
C PHE A 27 19.11 -54.63 -44.88
N THR A 28 19.97 -54.96 -45.86
CA THR A 28 21.30 -54.34 -45.98
C THR A 28 21.20 -52.83 -46.23
N GLY A 29 20.28 -52.38 -47.09
CA GLY A 29 20.05 -50.96 -47.35
C GLY A 29 19.52 -50.19 -46.14
N ILE A 30 18.65 -50.80 -45.34
CA ILE A 30 18.16 -50.21 -44.08
C ILE A 30 19.31 -50.11 -43.07
N THR A 31 20.13 -51.15 -42.90
CA THR A 31 21.24 -51.12 -41.92
C THR A 31 22.32 -50.09 -42.25
N THR A 32 22.68 -49.93 -43.53
CA THR A 32 23.67 -48.92 -43.96
C THR A 32 23.13 -47.50 -43.82
N GLN A 33 21.85 -47.29 -44.17
CA GLN A 33 21.18 -46.00 -43.99
C GLN A 33 21.09 -45.60 -42.51
N VAL A 34 20.72 -46.54 -41.63
CA VAL A 34 20.65 -46.32 -40.18
C VAL A 34 22.03 -45.97 -39.61
N TRP A 35 23.09 -46.67 -40.03
CA TRP A 35 24.45 -46.37 -39.59
C TRP A 35 24.92 -44.98 -40.03
N LEU A 36 24.66 -44.62 -41.29
CA LEU A 36 25.02 -43.30 -41.83
C LEU A 36 24.23 -42.18 -41.12
N ASP A 37 22.93 -42.38 -40.91
CA ASP A 37 22.07 -41.44 -40.17
C ASP A 37 22.55 -41.25 -38.73
N GLN A 38 22.98 -42.33 -38.06
CA GLN A 38 23.57 -42.24 -36.72
C GLN A 38 24.90 -41.49 -36.71
N GLN A 39 25.72 -41.62 -37.76
CA GLN A 39 26.97 -40.88 -37.87
C GLN A 39 26.71 -39.39 -38.10
N ILE A 40 25.82 -39.04 -39.04
CA ILE A 40 25.42 -37.65 -39.32
C ILE A 40 24.77 -37.04 -38.07
N TYR A 41 23.94 -37.80 -37.35
CA TYR A 41 23.29 -37.33 -36.13
C TYR A 41 24.33 -37.04 -35.05
N ARG A 42 25.30 -37.94 -34.85
CA ARG A 42 26.39 -37.72 -33.89
C ARG A 42 27.24 -36.50 -34.23
N GLN A 43 27.53 -36.26 -35.52
CA GLN A 43 28.24 -35.06 -35.96
C GLN A 43 27.41 -33.79 -35.69
N GLY A 44 26.11 -33.81 -36.01
CA GLY A 44 25.22 -32.70 -35.70
C GLY A 44 25.06 -32.46 -34.18
N GLU A 45 25.02 -33.52 -33.39
CA GLU A 45 24.97 -33.46 -31.92
C GLU A 45 26.26 -32.90 -31.33
N GLN A 46 27.43 -33.27 -31.85
CA GLN A 46 28.71 -32.69 -31.44
C GLN A 46 28.76 -31.20 -31.75
N ALA A 47 28.36 -30.78 -32.95
CA ALA A 47 28.28 -29.36 -33.33
C ALA A 47 27.28 -28.60 -32.44
N TYR A 48 26.10 -29.18 -32.17
CA TYR A 48 25.08 -28.60 -31.29
C TYR A 48 25.57 -28.41 -29.86
N VAL A 49 26.25 -29.41 -29.27
CA VAL A 49 26.83 -29.29 -27.92
C VAL A 49 27.99 -28.28 -27.91
N ALA A 50 28.74 -28.18 -29.01
CA ALA A 50 29.79 -27.17 -29.20
C ALA A 50 29.23 -25.77 -29.52
N SER A 51 27.90 -25.61 -29.58
CA SER A 51 27.21 -24.36 -29.96
C SER A 51 27.48 -23.86 -31.39
N ASP A 52 28.02 -24.72 -32.25
CA ASP A 52 28.11 -24.51 -33.69
C ASP A 52 26.77 -24.83 -34.35
N CYS A 53 25.82 -23.90 -34.22
CA CYS A 53 24.45 -24.08 -34.68
C CYS A 53 24.33 -24.13 -36.21
N GLU A 54 25.17 -23.41 -36.95
CA GLU A 54 25.20 -23.46 -38.42
C GLU A 54 25.67 -24.84 -38.93
N GLY A 55 26.77 -25.35 -38.35
CA GLY A 55 27.27 -26.69 -38.63
C GLY A 55 26.27 -27.79 -38.23
N ALA A 56 25.66 -27.66 -37.04
CA ALA A 56 24.65 -28.61 -36.56
C ALA A 56 23.42 -28.65 -37.46
N MET A 57 22.87 -27.49 -37.83
CA MET A 57 21.71 -27.40 -38.72
C MET A 57 21.99 -28.02 -40.08
N THR A 58 23.20 -27.83 -40.62
CA THR A 58 23.61 -28.45 -41.90
C THR A 58 23.52 -29.99 -41.83
N GLN A 59 23.98 -30.61 -40.74
CA GLN A 59 23.88 -32.07 -40.57
C GLN A 59 22.45 -32.52 -40.29
N PHE A 60 21.71 -31.78 -39.46
CA PHE A 60 20.31 -32.06 -39.17
C PHE A 60 19.40 -31.95 -40.39
N ASP A 61 19.64 -30.98 -41.28
CA ASP A 61 18.87 -30.85 -42.52
C ASP A 61 19.08 -32.03 -43.47
N ARG A 62 20.30 -32.60 -43.53
CA ARG A 62 20.55 -33.85 -44.28
C ARG A 62 19.70 -35.00 -43.74
N ILE A 63 19.56 -35.07 -42.42
CA ILE A 63 18.70 -36.07 -41.77
C ILE A 63 17.22 -35.82 -42.10
N LEU A 64 16.75 -34.57 -42.08
CA LEU A 64 15.33 -34.26 -42.30
C LEU A 64 14.89 -34.40 -43.76
N HIS A 65 15.78 -34.17 -44.72
CA HIS A 65 15.49 -34.29 -46.15
C HIS A 65 15.80 -35.68 -46.73
N GLY A 66 16.45 -36.56 -45.96
CA GLY A 66 16.73 -37.94 -46.37
C GLY A 66 15.45 -38.77 -46.50
N ARG A 67 15.31 -39.52 -47.61
CA ARG A 67 14.19 -40.47 -47.79
C ARG A 67 14.39 -41.68 -46.87
N ARG A 68 13.52 -41.86 -45.87
CA ARG A 68 13.58 -42.99 -44.90
C ARG A 68 12.34 -43.88 -44.98
N LEU A 69 12.55 -45.17 -44.74
CA LEU A 69 11.47 -46.15 -44.59
C LEU A 69 11.05 -46.35 -43.12
N ILE A 70 11.97 -46.16 -42.14
CA ILE A 70 11.74 -46.37 -40.70
C ILE A 70 12.57 -45.35 -39.89
N ASP A 71 11.99 -44.71 -38.86
CA ASP A 71 12.69 -43.83 -37.91
C ASP A 71 13.01 -44.60 -36.62
N LEU A 72 14.15 -45.27 -36.59
CA LEU A 72 14.62 -45.99 -35.40
C LEU A 72 15.19 -44.99 -34.38
N ASN A 73 14.83 -45.15 -33.10
CA ASN A 73 15.33 -44.32 -31.98
C ASN A 73 14.92 -42.83 -32.04
N GLU A 74 13.79 -42.53 -32.71
CA GLU A 74 13.21 -41.18 -32.81
C GLU A 74 14.19 -40.10 -33.28
N ILE A 75 15.14 -40.48 -34.13
CA ILE A 75 16.22 -39.60 -34.59
C ILE A 75 15.63 -38.40 -35.32
N VAL A 76 14.60 -38.59 -36.15
CA VAL A 76 13.93 -37.47 -36.84
C VAL A 76 13.32 -36.50 -35.84
N SER A 77 12.59 -37.01 -34.84
CA SER A 77 11.92 -36.17 -33.83
C SER A 77 12.94 -35.35 -33.03
N ARG A 78 13.98 -36.01 -32.50
CA ARG A 78 15.05 -35.35 -31.75
C ARG A 78 15.83 -34.36 -32.60
N THR A 79 16.02 -34.66 -33.89
CA THR A 79 16.66 -33.76 -34.85
C THR A 79 15.84 -32.51 -35.10
N LYS A 80 14.50 -32.63 -35.26
CA LYS A 80 13.62 -31.47 -35.42
C LYS A 80 13.70 -30.53 -34.23
N VAL A 81 13.65 -31.07 -33.01
CA VAL A 81 13.77 -30.28 -31.77
C VAL A 81 15.12 -29.55 -31.73
N LYS A 82 16.24 -30.26 -31.82
CA LYS A 82 17.59 -29.66 -31.75
C LYS A 82 17.82 -28.62 -32.86
N ARG A 83 17.32 -28.88 -34.07
CA ARG A 83 17.38 -27.90 -35.18
C ARG A 83 16.57 -26.64 -34.87
N SER A 84 15.37 -26.78 -34.31
CA SER A 84 14.55 -25.62 -33.93
C SER A 84 15.21 -24.80 -32.81
N GLU A 85 15.87 -25.47 -31.86
CA GLU A 85 16.67 -24.80 -30.83
C GLU A 85 17.86 -24.05 -31.41
N CYS A 86 18.62 -24.66 -32.35
CA CYS A 86 19.69 -23.98 -33.06
C CYS A 86 19.20 -22.73 -33.80
N ALA A 87 18.05 -22.83 -34.48
CA ALA A 87 17.47 -21.70 -35.20
C ALA A 87 17.10 -20.56 -34.24
N ALA A 88 16.47 -20.89 -33.10
CA ALA A 88 16.17 -19.90 -32.06
C ALA A 88 17.45 -19.29 -31.47
N PHE A 89 18.48 -20.10 -31.21
CA PHE A 89 19.75 -19.64 -30.68
C PHE A 89 20.45 -18.64 -31.61
N LEU A 90 20.49 -18.91 -32.92
CA LEU A 90 21.08 -17.99 -33.89
C LEU A 90 20.34 -16.65 -33.94
N VAL A 91 19.01 -16.66 -33.85
CA VAL A 91 18.21 -15.42 -33.76
C VAL A 91 18.56 -14.66 -32.47
N THR A 92 18.60 -15.36 -31.34
CA THR A 92 18.96 -14.80 -30.03
C THR A 92 20.37 -14.22 -30.02
N MET A 93 21.32 -14.85 -30.72
CA MET A 93 22.73 -14.44 -30.80
C MET A 93 23.03 -13.38 -31.87
N SER A 94 22.09 -13.10 -32.76
CA SER A 94 22.26 -12.07 -33.78
C SER A 94 22.46 -10.68 -33.18
N GLU A 95 23.13 -9.77 -33.89
CA GLU A 95 23.46 -8.43 -33.39
C GLU A 95 22.21 -7.65 -32.98
N GLN A 96 22.05 -7.45 -31.68
CA GLN A 96 21.05 -6.56 -31.11
C GLN A 96 21.69 -5.23 -30.73
N LYS A 97 21.15 -4.13 -31.25
CA LYS A 97 21.65 -2.77 -31.00
C LYS A 97 21.37 -2.26 -29.57
N ASP A 98 20.38 -2.85 -28.89
CA ASP A 98 19.96 -2.46 -27.54
C ASP A 98 20.29 -3.56 -26.54
N ALA A 99 21.05 -3.21 -25.50
CA ALA A 99 21.51 -4.16 -24.49
C ALA A 99 20.33 -4.77 -23.70
N LEU A 100 19.29 -3.99 -23.44
CA LEU A 100 18.12 -4.48 -22.72
C LEU A 100 17.35 -5.53 -23.53
N ALA A 101 17.03 -5.22 -24.79
CA ALA A 101 16.38 -6.18 -25.69
C ALA A 101 17.16 -7.50 -25.78
N ALA A 102 18.49 -7.44 -25.83
CA ALA A 102 19.34 -8.62 -25.88
C ALA A 102 19.22 -9.45 -24.61
N LEU A 103 19.30 -8.83 -23.43
CA LEU A 103 19.16 -9.51 -22.14
C LEU A 103 17.79 -10.19 -21.99
N LEU A 104 16.71 -9.52 -22.39
CA LEU A 104 15.37 -10.10 -22.36
C LEU A 104 15.24 -11.29 -23.33
N GLY A 105 15.85 -11.19 -24.52
CA GLY A 105 15.90 -12.31 -25.47
C GLY A 105 16.73 -13.50 -24.97
N TYR A 106 17.82 -13.24 -24.23
CA TYR A 106 18.61 -14.29 -23.58
C TYR A 106 17.83 -14.99 -22.47
N GLU A 107 17.07 -14.23 -21.67
CA GLU A 107 16.19 -14.77 -20.64
C GLU A 107 15.11 -15.67 -21.25
N ASP A 108 14.35 -15.19 -22.25
CA ASP A 108 13.30 -15.97 -22.92
C ASP A 108 13.84 -17.28 -23.51
N PHE A 109 15.02 -17.24 -24.13
CA PHE A 109 15.66 -18.45 -24.65
C PHE A 109 15.97 -19.46 -23.55
N VAL A 110 16.62 -19.03 -22.46
CA VAL A 110 16.99 -19.94 -21.35
C VAL A 110 15.75 -20.46 -20.62
N ASN A 111 14.67 -19.67 -20.58
CA ASN A 111 13.41 -20.11 -19.99
C ASN A 111 12.73 -21.18 -20.86
N ARG A 112 12.63 -20.93 -22.17
CA ARG A 112 12.00 -21.84 -23.13
C ARG A 112 12.77 -23.14 -23.32
N TYR A 113 14.11 -23.08 -23.31
CA TYR A 113 15.00 -24.19 -23.61
C TYR A 113 15.89 -24.56 -22.43
N SER A 114 15.33 -24.59 -21.21
CA SER A 114 16.08 -24.77 -19.96
C SER A 114 16.96 -26.04 -19.87
N ALA A 115 16.61 -27.10 -20.58
CA ALA A 115 17.39 -28.34 -20.65
C ALA A 115 18.44 -28.37 -21.79
N SER A 116 18.48 -27.34 -22.63
CA SER A 116 19.38 -27.27 -23.79
C SER A 116 20.83 -26.98 -23.37
N PRO A 117 21.84 -27.64 -23.96
CA PRO A 117 23.24 -27.29 -23.75
C PRO A 117 23.58 -25.88 -24.25
N LEU A 118 22.76 -25.30 -25.13
CA LEU A 118 22.93 -23.95 -25.67
C LEU A 118 22.64 -22.85 -24.62
N THR A 119 22.04 -23.19 -23.48
CA THR A 119 21.77 -22.24 -22.39
C THR A 119 23.05 -21.62 -21.82
N LYS A 120 24.13 -22.41 -21.69
CA LYS A 120 25.41 -21.94 -21.12
C LYS A 120 26.05 -20.82 -21.96
N PRO A 121 26.22 -20.95 -23.29
CA PRO A 121 26.71 -19.85 -24.12
C PRO A 121 25.81 -18.61 -24.05
N VAL A 122 24.49 -18.78 -23.97
CA VAL A 122 23.53 -17.66 -23.79
C VAL A 122 23.78 -16.94 -22.47
N GLN A 123 23.91 -17.67 -21.38
CA GLN A 123 24.23 -17.11 -20.06
C GLN A 123 25.58 -16.38 -20.06
N GLN A 124 26.61 -16.95 -20.71
CA GLN A 124 27.92 -16.31 -20.83
C GLN A 124 27.84 -15.00 -21.60
N ARG A 125 27.10 -14.96 -22.72
CA ARG A 125 26.94 -13.76 -23.52
C ARG A 125 26.17 -12.67 -22.76
N ALA A 126 25.09 -13.05 -22.09
CA ALA A 126 24.34 -12.16 -21.20
C ALA A 126 25.21 -11.61 -20.06
N ALA A 127 26.02 -12.46 -19.41
CA ALA A 127 26.95 -12.03 -18.37
C ALA A 127 27.98 -11.03 -18.90
N GLN A 128 28.50 -11.25 -20.10
CA GLN A 128 29.42 -10.33 -20.76
C GLN A 128 28.75 -8.98 -21.06
N LEU A 129 27.49 -8.99 -21.48
CA LEU A 129 26.72 -7.78 -21.73
C LEU A 129 26.43 -7.01 -20.43
N PHE A 130 26.06 -7.72 -19.36
CA PHE A 130 25.99 -7.14 -18.02
C PHE A 130 27.32 -6.52 -17.63
N GLN A 131 28.46 -7.15 -17.90
CA GLN A 131 29.78 -6.61 -17.55
C GLN A 131 30.09 -5.27 -18.23
N GLN A 132 29.73 -5.15 -19.51
CA GLN A 132 30.05 -4.00 -20.36
C GLN A 132 29.07 -2.83 -20.22
N THR A 133 27.88 -3.08 -19.68
CA THR A 133 26.83 -2.05 -19.55
C THR A 133 26.77 -1.52 -18.12
N ASP A 134 26.60 -0.21 -17.98
CA ASP A 134 26.33 0.41 -16.69
C ASP A 134 25.00 -0.12 -16.11
N PRO A 135 24.98 -0.67 -14.89
CA PRO A 135 23.75 -1.06 -14.20
C PRO A 135 22.64 -0.01 -14.24
N ALA A 136 22.98 1.28 -14.16
CA ALA A 136 21.97 2.34 -14.21
C ALA A 136 21.27 2.45 -15.58
N ALA A 137 21.99 2.21 -16.68
CA ALA A 137 21.41 2.22 -18.02
C ALA A 137 20.50 1.00 -18.29
N LEU A 138 20.76 -0.10 -17.57
CA LEU A 138 19.97 -1.33 -17.64
C LEU A 138 18.69 -1.27 -16.78
N ALA A 139 18.63 -0.40 -15.79
CA ALA A 139 17.52 -0.31 -14.82
C ALA A 139 16.23 0.32 -15.39
N LYS A 140 15.72 -0.24 -16.49
CA LYS A 140 14.40 0.08 -17.05
C LYS A 140 13.33 -0.84 -16.43
N PRO A 141 12.05 -0.43 -16.40
CA PRO A 141 10.99 -1.21 -15.77
C PRO A 141 10.92 -2.67 -16.23
N GLU A 142 11.16 -2.92 -17.51
CA GLU A 142 11.13 -4.26 -18.11
C GLU A 142 12.17 -5.19 -17.48
N LEU A 143 13.41 -4.72 -17.31
CA LEU A 143 14.45 -5.50 -16.64
C LEU A 143 14.19 -5.64 -15.15
N CYS A 144 13.81 -4.52 -14.50
CA CYS A 144 13.65 -4.48 -13.06
C CYS A 144 12.56 -5.46 -12.58
N ASN A 145 11.46 -5.57 -13.34
CA ASN A 145 10.38 -6.51 -13.04
C ASN A 145 10.84 -7.98 -13.12
N GLU A 146 11.77 -8.30 -14.03
CA GLU A 146 12.29 -9.65 -14.25
C GLU A 146 13.62 -9.92 -13.52
N LEU A 147 14.13 -8.96 -12.74
CA LEU A 147 15.49 -9.01 -12.16
C LEU A 147 15.74 -10.30 -11.34
N LYS A 148 14.71 -10.80 -10.65
CA LYS A 148 14.81 -12.04 -9.87
C LYS A 148 15.03 -13.28 -10.76
N LEU A 149 14.51 -13.30 -11.98
CA LEU A 149 14.80 -14.36 -12.95
C LEU A 149 16.26 -14.26 -13.40
N PHE A 150 16.76 -13.05 -13.67
CA PHE A 150 18.15 -12.84 -14.05
C PHE A 150 19.14 -13.33 -12.98
N GLU A 151 18.82 -13.06 -11.71
CA GLU A 151 19.56 -13.57 -10.56
C GLU A 151 19.52 -15.11 -10.47
N THR A 152 18.32 -15.70 -10.50
CA THR A 152 18.13 -17.16 -10.36
C THR A 152 18.80 -17.95 -11.49
N LYS A 153 18.84 -17.40 -12.70
CA LYS A 153 19.43 -18.02 -13.89
C LYS A 153 20.92 -17.71 -14.06
N GLN A 154 21.56 -17.11 -13.06
CA GLN A 154 23.01 -16.83 -13.04
C GLN A 154 23.49 -15.96 -14.22
N PHE A 155 22.63 -15.06 -14.71
CA PHE A 155 22.99 -14.12 -15.77
C PHE A 155 23.89 -12.98 -15.28
N ILE A 156 23.82 -12.67 -13.98
CA ILE A 156 24.48 -11.50 -13.39
C ILE A 156 25.84 -11.94 -12.84
N PRO A 157 26.96 -11.52 -13.46
CA PRO A 157 28.28 -11.83 -12.94
C PRO A 157 28.60 -10.92 -11.75
N GLN A 158 29.38 -11.46 -10.80
CA GLN A 158 29.76 -10.74 -9.58
C GLN A 158 28.53 -10.15 -8.85
N PRO A 159 27.57 -11.01 -8.43
CA PRO A 159 26.31 -10.58 -7.86
C PRO A 159 26.49 -9.61 -6.68
N GLU A 160 27.52 -9.83 -5.84
CA GLU A 160 27.82 -8.99 -4.67
C GLU A 160 28.16 -7.52 -5.00
N ASP A 161 28.67 -7.21 -6.20
CA ASP A 161 28.92 -5.83 -6.65
C ASP A 161 27.80 -5.30 -7.55
N ARG A 162 27.25 -6.15 -8.42
CA ARG A 162 26.30 -5.71 -9.46
C ARG A 162 24.85 -5.67 -8.99
N LEU A 163 24.40 -6.63 -8.18
CA LEU A 163 23.02 -6.63 -7.69
C LEU A 163 22.71 -5.38 -6.84
N PRO A 164 23.55 -4.93 -5.89
CA PRO A 164 23.27 -3.70 -5.14
C PRO A 164 23.06 -2.49 -6.04
N ARG A 165 23.87 -2.37 -7.10
CA ARG A 165 23.79 -1.26 -8.07
C ARG A 165 22.52 -1.35 -8.91
N LEU A 166 22.16 -2.55 -9.38
CA LEU A 166 20.94 -2.79 -10.14
C LEU A 166 19.70 -2.55 -9.29
N HIS A 167 19.62 -3.11 -8.08
CA HIS A 167 18.50 -2.86 -7.16
C HIS A 167 18.38 -1.38 -6.82
N TYR A 168 19.49 -0.70 -6.51
CA TYR A 168 19.48 0.74 -6.26
C TYR A 168 18.96 1.53 -7.48
N ALA A 169 19.47 1.25 -8.68
CA ALA A 169 19.04 1.93 -9.90
C ALA A 169 17.57 1.64 -10.25
N CYS A 170 17.10 0.40 -10.09
CA CYS A 170 15.70 0.04 -10.23
C CYS A 170 14.81 0.81 -9.24
N GLY A 171 15.26 0.92 -7.98
CA GLY A 171 14.58 1.75 -6.98
C GLY A 171 14.48 3.22 -7.42
N GLN A 172 15.52 3.78 -8.03
CA GLN A 172 15.49 5.14 -8.56
C GLN A 172 14.48 5.29 -9.70
N THR A 173 14.46 4.34 -10.63
CA THR A 173 13.50 4.33 -11.76
C THR A 173 12.06 4.38 -11.26
N PHE A 174 11.68 3.50 -10.32
CA PHE A 174 10.31 3.49 -9.78
C PHE A 174 10.01 4.72 -8.90
N ALA A 175 10.98 5.24 -8.15
CA ALA A 175 10.81 6.48 -7.41
C ALA A 175 10.53 7.67 -8.35
N HIS A 176 11.24 7.76 -9.48
CA HIS A 176 11.01 8.80 -10.49
C HIS A 176 9.67 8.67 -11.21
N GLN A 177 9.13 7.45 -11.31
CA GLN A 177 7.80 7.18 -11.87
C GLN A 177 6.66 7.45 -10.87
N GLY A 178 6.98 7.80 -9.63
CA GLY A 178 5.96 8.01 -8.59
C GLY A 178 5.42 6.72 -7.98
N ASP A 179 6.16 5.61 -8.10
CA ASP A 179 5.86 4.33 -7.41
C ASP A 179 6.86 4.10 -6.26
N PRO A 180 6.69 4.79 -5.12
CA PRO A 180 7.57 4.64 -3.97
C PRO A 180 7.45 3.25 -3.32
N THR A 181 6.31 2.57 -3.44
CA THR A 181 6.10 1.21 -2.90
C THR A 181 7.06 0.22 -3.56
N THR A 182 7.10 0.22 -4.90
CA THR A 182 8.05 -0.62 -5.64
C THR A 182 9.48 -0.18 -5.41
N ALA A 183 9.74 1.13 -5.32
CA ALA A 183 11.06 1.66 -5.00
C ALA A 183 11.59 1.18 -3.64
N VAL A 184 10.75 1.20 -2.59
CA VAL A 184 11.09 0.70 -1.25
C VAL A 184 11.54 -0.76 -1.32
N ARG A 185 10.81 -1.61 -2.05
CA ARG A 185 11.16 -3.02 -2.21
C ARG A 185 12.55 -3.20 -2.81
N PHE A 186 12.86 -2.46 -3.88
CA PHE A 186 14.18 -2.53 -4.51
C PHE A 186 15.29 -1.99 -3.60
N TYR A 187 15.07 -0.88 -2.90
CA TYR A 187 16.07 -0.36 -1.96
C TYR A 187 16.30 -1.30 -0.77
N GLN A 188 15.28 -2.00 -0.28
CA GLN A 188 15.42 -3.04 0.74
C GLN A 188 16.28 -4.21 0.25
N GLN A 189 16.05 -4.69 -0.98
CA GLN A 189 16.90 -5.73 -1.58
C GLN A 189 18.37 -5.27 -1.75
N ALA A 190 18.59 -3.97 -2.00
CA ALA A 190 19.94 -3.42 -2.05
C ALA A 190 20.60 -3.32 -0.65
N GLU A 191 19.80 -3.18 0.42
CA GLU A 191 20.27 -3.08 1.81
C GLU A 191 20.83 -4.41 2.34
N ASP A 192 20.35 -5.55 1.81
CA ASP A 192 20.86 -6.89 2.13
C ASP A 192 22.39 -6.99 1.91
N TYR A 193 22.95 -6.13 1.06
CA TYR A 193 24.38 -6.00 0.79
C TYR A 193 25.06 -4.97 1.70
N SER A 194 24.97 -5.22 3.01
CA SER A 194 25.32 -4.28 4.10
C SER A 194 26.78 -3.76 4.14
N HIS A 195 27.70 -4.32 3.36
CA HIS A 195 29.10 -3.89 3.25
C HIS A 195 29.42 -3.14 1.94
N HIS A 196 28.44 -2.95 1.06
CA HIS A 196 28.67 -2.32 -0.23
C HIS A 196 28.90 -0.79 -0.11
N PRO A 197 29.78 -0.18 -0.91
CA PRO A 197 30.05 1.27 -0.88
C PRO A 197 28.82 2.17 -1.08
N LEU A 198 27.74 1.63 -1.67
CA LEU A 198 26.47 2.36 -1.86
C LEU A 198 25.56 2.39 -0.64
N ARG A 199 25.89 1.72 0.47
CA ARG A 199 25.01 1.60 1.65
C ARG A 199 24.41 2.94 2.09
N LEU A 200 25.23 3.98 2.23
CA LEU A 200 24.74 5.31 2.65
C LEU A 200 23.73 5.91 1.66
N LYS A 201 23.97 5.73 0.35
CA LYS A 201 23.05 6.21 -0.70
C LYS A 201 21.76 5.41 -0.71
N ILE A 202 21.83 4.09 -0.52
CA ILE A 202 20.67 3.20 -0.43
C ILE A 202 19.81 3.58 0.78
N ASN A 203 20.41 3.74 1.96
CA ASN A 203 19.69 4.09 3.19
C ASN A 203 18.96 5.43 3.06
N LEU A 204 19.62 6.45 2.49
CA LEU A 204 18.98 7.74 2.23
C LEU A 204 17.82 7.61 1.23
N ALA A 205 18.01 6.85 0.13
CA ALA A 205 16.96 6.65 -0.86
C ALA A 205 15.78 5.85 -0.32
N LEU A 206 16.03 4.83 0.50
CA LEU A 206 15.02 4.04 1.20
C LEU A 206 14.21 4.90 2.16
N ALA A 207 14.87 5.76 2.95
CA ALA A 207 14.20 6.71 3.82
C ALA A 207 13.28 7.66 3.03
N ASN A 208 13.77 8.26 1.94
CA ASN A 208 12.98 9.10 1.05
C ASN A 208 11.75 8.35 0.49
N ALA A 209 11.94 7.12 0.01
CA ALA A 209 10.88 6.31 -0.59
C ALA A 209 9.82 5.90 0.45
N ARG A 210 10.22 5.48 1.66
CA ARG A 210 9.28 5.15 2.76
C ARG A 210 8.43 6.36 3.15
N LEU A 211 9.05 7.54 3.21
CA LEU A 211 8.32 8.77 3.51
C LEU A 211 7.31 9.14 2.41
N ALA A 212 7.71 8.97 1.15
CA ALA A 212 6.82 9.17 0.00
C ALA A 212 5.65 8.18 -0.02
N GLU A 213 5.90 6.90 0.27
CA GLU A 213 4.88 5.86 0.38
C GLU A 213 3.83 6.19 1.46
N ALA A 214 4.28 6.64 2.64
CA ALA A 214 3.39 7.11 3.70
C ALA A 214 2.54 8.32 3.24
N GLY A 215 3.12 9.21 2.44
CA GLY A 215 2.42 10.36 1.85
C GLY A 215 1.34 9.97 0.84
N ILE A 216 1.57 8.92 0.04
CA ILE A 216 0.54 8.40 -0.88
C ILE A 216 -0.66 7.87 -0.10
N ASP A 217 -0.42 7.05 0.93
CA ASP A 217 -1.50 6.53 1.79
C ASP A 217 -2.31 7.69 2.40
N ALA A 218 -1.64 8.74 2.86
CA ALA A 218 -2.30 9.92 3.42
C ALA A 218 -3.19 10.63 2.39
N ASN A 219 -2.67 10.85 1.18
CA ASN A 219 -3.40 11.52 0.10
C ASN A 219 -4.60 10.72 -0.41
N GLN A 220 -4.54 9.39 -0.33
CA GLN A 220 -5.65 8.49 -0.68
C GLN A 220 -6.69 8.37 0.45
N GLY A 221 -6.46 8.99 1.61
CA GLY A 221 -7.35 8.86 2.78
C GLY A 221 -7.17 7.56 3.56
N ASN A 222 -6.13 6.77 3.26
CA ASN A 222 -5.76 5.55 3.98
C ASN A 222 -5.02 5.89 5.29
N TYR A 223 -5.66 6.68 6.16
CA TYR A 223 -5.03 7.30 7.32
C TYR A 223 -4.36 6.28 8.26
N ALA A 224 -5.00 5.14 8.53
CA ALA A 224 -4.44 4.11 9.40
C ALA A 224 -3.10 3.56 8.87
N SER A 225 -2.98 3.34 7.55
CA SER A 225 -1.74 2.90 6.92
C SER A 225 -0.69 4.01 6.93
N ALA A 226 -1.08 5.25 6.61
CA ALA A 226 -0.19 6.40 6.67
C ALA A 226 0.40 6.62 8.07
N ILE A 227 -0.44 6.61 9.12
CA ILE A 227 -0.02 6.76 10.51
C ILE A 227 0.98 5.67 10.90
N ARG A 228 0.68 4.40 10.56
CA ARG A 228 1.58 3.27 10.83
C ARG A 228 2.94 3.48 10.18
N ARG A 229 2.96 3.87 8.90
CA ARG A 229 4.22 4.08 8.14
C ARG A 229 5.01 5.29 8.63
N TYR A 230 4.37 6.40 8.96
CA TYR A 230 5.07 7.55 9.55
C TYR A 230 5.66 7.20 10.93
N ARG A 231 4.91 6.50 11.78
CA ARG A 231 5.43 6.04 13.09
C ARG A 231 6.61 5.08 12.92
N GLN A 232 6.51 4.15 11.97
CA GLN A 232 7.62 3.24 11.65
C GLN A 232 8.85 4.02 11.14
N PHE A 233 8.65 5.00 10.25
CA PHE A 233 9.74 5.85 9.78
C PHE A 233 10.44 6.57 10.94
N LEU A 234 9.69 7.16 11.87
CA LEU A 234 10.25 7.86 13.02
C LEU A 234 11.00 6.91 13.98
N ALA A 235 10.58 5.65 14.07
CA ALA A 235 11.26 4.63 14.86
C ALA A 235 12.53 4.11 14.18
N ASP A 236 12.49 3.86 12.87
CA ASP A 236 13.60 3.33 12.08
C ASP A 236 14.69 4.39 11.84
N TYR A 237 14.31 5.67 11.77
CA TYR A 237 15.17 6.79 11.36
C TYR A 237 15.16 7.98 12.35
N PRO A 238 15.41 7.79 13.65
CA PRO A 238 15.21 8.83 14.66
C PRO A 238 16.05 10.09 14.42
N ASN A 239 17.28 9.95 13.91
CA ASN A 239 18.22 11.06 13.68
C ASN A 239 18.32 11.47 12.20
N HIS A 240 17.36 11.09 11.35
CA HIS A 240 17.41 11.40 9.93
C HIS A 240 16.98 12.85 9.65
N GLN A 241 17.54 13.46 8.60
CA GLN A 241 17.20 14.84 8.22
C GLN A 241 15.72 15.09 7.90
N LEU A 242 14.95 14.01 7.67
CA LEU A 242 13.52 14.07 7.36
C LEU A 242 12.61 13.79 8.56
N THR A 243 13.16 13.54 9.76
CA THR A 243 12.36 13.26 10.96
C THR A 243 11.36 14.39 11.22
N ALA A 244 11.79 15.64 11.20
CA ALA A 244 10.91 16.80 11.37
C ALA A 244 9.81 16.87 10.29
N THR A 245 10.14 16.51 9.04
CA THR A 245 9.15 16.44 7.95
C THR A 245 8.11 15.34 8.20
N ALA A 246 8.56 14.17 8.67
CA ALA A 246 7.71 13.03 9.00
C ALA A 246 6.81 13.31 10.20
N GLU A 247 7.32 13.97 11.26
CA GLU A 247 6.53 14.38 12.43
C GLU A 247 5.42 15.36 12.04
N ALA A 248 5.76 16.40 11.26
CA ALA A 248 4.78 17.37 10.79
C ALA A 248 3.74 16.71 9.86
N ALA A 249 4.13 15.72 9.05
CA ALA A 249 3.21 14.98 8.21
C ALA A 249 2.29 14.07 9.03
N LEU A 250 2.82 13.35 10.01
CA LEU A 250 2.04 12.53 10.95
C LEU A 250 1.01 13.38 11.69
N ALA A 251 1.40 14.55 12.19
CA ALA A 251 0.50 15.49 12.85
C ALA A 251 -0.68 15.88 11.93
N ARG A 252 -0.40 16.23 10.66
CA ARG A 252 -1.45 16.53 9.67
C ARG A 252 -2.40 15.35 9.44
N VAL A 253 -1.84 14.13 9.31
CA VAL A 253 -2.64 12.92 9.07
C VAL A 253 -3.55 12.59 10.25
N LEU A 254 -3.07 12.73 11.49
CA LEU A 254 -3.90 12.52 12.69
C LEU A 254 -5.10 13.47 12.74
N VAL A 255 -4.89 14.75 12.40
CA VAL A 255 -5.96 15.75 12.31
C VAL A 255 -6.94 15.42 11.19
N ALA A 256 -6.45 14.98 10.03
CA ALA A 256 -7.28 14.58 8.89
C ALA A 256 -8.15 13.34 9.20
N GLU A 257 -7.59 12.35 9.89
CA GLU A 257 -8.31 11.16 10.35
C GLU A 257 -9.44 11.54 11.32
N ALA A 258 -9.15 12.37 12.32
CA ALA A 258 -10.15 12.87 13.26
C ALA A 258 -11.26 13.65 12.54
N GLY A 259 -10.91 14.46 11.54
CA GLY A 259 -11.87 15.17 10.69
C GLY A 259 -12.74 14.23 9.85
N SER A 260 -12.17 13.14 9.34
CA SER A 260 -12.90 12.10 8.62
C SER A 260 -13.91 11.41 9.54
N ASN A 261 -13.50 11.04 10.75
CA ASN A 261 -14.40 10.47 11.76
C ASN A 261 -15.55 11.42 12.11
N ALA A 262 -15.26 12.71 12.28
CA ALA A 262 -16.30 13.72 12.55
C ALA A 262 -17.31 13.81 11.40
N LYS A 263 -16.85 13.81 10.13
CA LYS A 263 -17.74 13.82 8.95
C LYS A 263 -18.60 12.57 8.85
N GLN A 264 -18.09 11.42 9.27
CA GLN A 264 -18.82 10.16 9.34
C GLN A 264 -19.75 10.05 10.57
N LYS A 265 -19.87 11.13 11.37
CA LYS A 265 -20.62 11.18 12.63
C LYS A 265 -20.09 10.24 13.73
N ASN A 266 -18.87 9.74 13.58
CA ASN A 266 -18.13 9.01 14.61
C ASN A 266 -17.53 10.00 15.61
N TYR A 267 -18.38 10.81 16.25
CA TYR A 267 -17.96 11.97 17.02
C TYR A 267 -17.11 11.63 18.24
N ASP A 268 -17.41 10.55 18.95
CA ASP A 268 -16.63 10.14 20.12
C ASP A 268 -15.17 9.83 19.75
N THR A 269 -14.98 9.09 18.65
CA THR A 269 -13.66 8.79 18.11
C THR A 269 -12.93 10.08 17.71
N ALA A 270 -13.60 10.96 16.97
CA ALA A 270 -13.00 12.23 16.53
C ALA A 270 -12.61 13.14 17.70
N ILE A 271 -13.50 13.29 18.70
CA ILE A 271 -13.25 14.08 19.91
C ILE A 271 -12.04 13.55 20.67
N ARG A 272 -11.95 12.22 20.86
CA ARG A 272 -10.81 11.58 21.51
C ARG A 272 -9.51 11.86 20.75
N GLN A 273 -9.51 11.69 19.43
CA GLN A 273 -8.32 11.92 18.60
C GLN A 273 -7.87 13.38 18.62
N TYR A 274 -8.79 14.35 18.55
CA TYR A 274 -8.44 15.76 18.69
C TYR A 274 -7.89 16.09 20.08
N LYS A 275 -8.47 15.54 21.15
CA LYS A 275 -7.97 15.73 22.52
C LYS A 275 -6.55 15.15 22.67
N GLU A 276 -6.31 13.95 22.15
CA GLU A 276 -4.98 13.32 22.13
C GLU A 276 -3.98 14.18 21.35
N PHE A 277 -4.36 14.70 20.18
CA PHE A 277 -3.52 15.61 19.41
C PHE A 277 -3.10 16.84 20.22
N LEU A 278 -4.04 17.49 20.91
CA LEU A 278 -3.77 18.69 21.71
C LEU A 278 -2.86 18.40 22.92
N GLN A 279 -2.88 17.17 23.44
CA GLN A 279 -1.99 16.73 24.50
C GLN A 279 -0.56 16.43 24.00
N VAL A 280 -0.45 15.74 22.87
CA VAL A 280 0.84 15.30 22.31
C VAL A 280 1.55 16.45 21.58
N TYR A 281 0.80 17.36 20.96
CA TYR A 281 1.30 18.44 20.11
C TYR A 281 0.86 19.84 20.58
N PRO A 282 1.11 20.24 21.85
CA PRO A 282 0.53 21.46 22.42
C PRO A 282 1.00 22.76 21.76
N ASN A 283 2.16 22.74 21.09
CA ASN A 283 2.77 23.90 20.42
C ASN A 283 2.75 23.78 18.88
N HIS A 284 2.03 22.82 18.31
CA HIS A 284 2.00 22.62 16.87
C HIS A 284 1.15 23.69 16.16
N SER A 285 1.52 24.03 14.93
CA SER A 285 0.84 25.08 14.15
C SER A 285 -0.64 24.82 13.89
N LEU A 286 -1.07 23.54 13.94
CA LEU A 286 -2.46 23.11 13.77
C LEU A 286 -3.30 23.22 15.04
N VAL A 287 -2.73 23.54 16.20
CA VAL A 287 -3.49 23.63 17.46
C VAL A 287 -4.73 24.54 17.37
N PRO A 288 -4.66 25.75 16.76
CA PRO A 288 -5.85 26.58 16.59
C PRO A 288 -6.94 25.92 15.74
N GLU A 289 -6.55 25.25 14.65
CA GLU A 289 -7.46 24.52 13.77
C GLU A 289 -8.10 23.33 14.49
N VAL A 290 -7.31 22.57 15.24
CA VAL A 290 -7.77 21.41 16.01
C VAL A 290 -8.74 21.82 17.12
N LYS A 291 -8.47 22.92 17.84
CA LYS A 291 -9.42 23.47 18.82
C LYS A 291 -10.74 23.87 18.16
N ALA A 292 -10.68 24.52 16.99
CA ALA A 292 -11.86 24.88 16.24
C ALA A 292 -12.67 23.66 15.78
N ALA A 293 -11.97 22.64 15.26
CA ALA A 293 -12.59 21.39 14.82
C ALA A 293 -13.22 20.64 15.99
N LEU A 294 -12.50 20.49 17.10
CA LEU A 294 -12.99 19.84 18.31
C LEU A 294 -14.27 20.52 18.84
N ALA A 295 -14.27 21.86 18.98
CA ALA A 295 -15.45 22.60 19.44
C ALA A 295 -16.67 22.36 18.52
N LYS A 296 -16.46 22.40 17.20
CA LYS A 296 -17.51 22.09 16.21
C LYS A 296 -18.00 20.65 16.32
N THR A 297 -17.10 19.69 16.48
CA THR A 297 -17.43 18.26 16.61
C THR A 297 -18.23 17.99 17.88
N MET A 298 -17.89 18.62 19.01
CA MET A 298 -18.66 18.49 20.26
C MET A 298 -20.09 19.01 20.11
N ILE A 299 -20.26 20.18 19.48
CA ILE A 299 -21.60 20.73 19.20
C ILE A 299 -22.39 19.82 18.26
N ALA A 300 -21.75 19.30 17.20
CA ALA A 300 -22.40 18.38 16.26
C ALA A 300 -22.79 17.04 16.92
N LYS A 301 -22.02 16.57 17.92
CA LYS A 301 -22.40 15.42 18.74
C LYS A 301 -23.64 15.72 19.55
N ALA A 302 -23.66 16.86 20.25
CA ALA A 302 -24.80 17.27 21.06
C ALA A 302 -26.09 17.37 20.21
N ASP A 303 -25.99 17.81 18.95
CA ASP A 303 -27.10 17.84 18.00
C ASP A 303 -27.73 16.46 17.74
N THR A 304 -26.98 15.37 17.93
CA THR A 304 -27.49 14.00 17.74
C THR A 304 -28.07 13.36 18.99
N THR A 305 -27.66 13.80 20.18
CA THR A 305 -28.16 13.28 21.47
C THR A 305 -29.35 14.06 22.00
N GLY A 306 -29.63 15.23 21.42
CA GLY A 306 -30.63 16.17 21.92
C GLY A 306 -29.99 17.20 22.85
N THR A 307 -30.45 18.46 22.74
CA THR A 307 -29.99 19.59 23.55
C THR A 307 -31.17 20.48 23.92
N ASN A 308 -31.15 21.08 25.10
CA ASN A 308 -32.02 22.20 25.42
C ASN A 308 -31.45 23.52 24.90
N ALA A 309 -32.32 24.51 24.69
CA ALA A 309 -31.90 25.81 24.20
C ALA A 309 -31.39 26.67 25.36
N ILE A 310 -30.21 27.28 25.22
CA ILE A 310 -29.75 28.35 26.10
C ILE A 310 -29.91 29.70 25.41
N ALA A 311 -30.56 30.64 26.12
CA ALA A 311 -30.66 32.02 25.69
C ALA A 311 -29.28 32.70 25.66
N PRO A 312 -29.06 33.71 24.82
CA PRO A 312 -27.88 34.56 24.91
C PRO A 312 -27.81 35.26 26.27
N PRO A 313 -26.62 35.40 26.87
CA PRO A 313 -26.48 36.14 28.12
C PRO A 313 -26.80 37.62 27.92
N ASN A 314 -27.33 38.25 28.97
CA ASN A 314 -27.58 39.69 28.97
C ASN A 314 -26.27 40.47 29.20
N PRO A 315 -26.10 41.64 28.59
CA PRO A 315 -24.99 42.54 28.93
C PRO A 315 -25.06 42.94 30.40
N SER A 316 -23.97 42.76 31.13
CA SER A 316 -23.82 43.12 32.56
C SER A 316 -22.90 44.33 32.76
N GLY A 317 -22.14 44.72 31.73
CA GLY A 317 -21.23 45.86 31.80
C GLY A 317 -20.43 46.08 30.51
N SER A 318 -19.31 46.78 30.67
CA SER A 318 -18.43 47.16 29.55
C SER A 318 -16.99 46.69 29.79
N THR A 319 -16.28 46.38 28.72
CA THR A 319 -14.87 45.98 28.69
C THR A 319 -14.08 46.88 27.75
N ARG A 320 -12.78 46.61 27.59
CA ARG A 320 -11.96 47.33 26.61
C ARG A 320 -12.39 46.98 25.18
N GLY A 321 -12.37 47.96 24.28
CA GLY A 321 -12.60 47.73 22.85
C GLY A 321 -11.61 46.70 22.25
N GLY A 322 -12.14 45.84 21.38
CA GLY A 322 -11.44 44.74 20.72
C GLY A 322 -11.69 43.36 21.36
N VAL A 323 -12.28 43.33 22.56
CA VAL A 323 -12.58 42.09 23.30
C VAL A 323 -14.00 42.10 23.84
N THR A 324 -14.48 40.94 24.24
CA THR A 324 -15.69 40.75 25.05
C THR A 324 -15.32 39.84 26.22
N GLU A 325 -15.95 40.05 27.38
CA GLU A 325 -15.77 39.17 28.53
C GLU A 325 -17.08 38.47 28.84
N VAL A 326 -16.98 37.17 29.13
CA VAL A 326 -18.11 36.35 29.54
C VAL A 326 -17.79 35.75 30.91
N VAL A 327 -18.54 36.16 31.91
CA VAL A 327 -18.49 35.61 33.27
C VAL A 327 -19.46 34.45 33.34
N ILE A 328 -18.93 33.27 33.65
CA ILE A 328 -19.73 32.05 33.80
C ILE A 328 -19.63 31.59 35.24
N GLN A 329 -20.79 31.37 35.85
CA GLN A 329 -20.90 30.78 37.17
C GLN A 329 -21.48 29.37 37.09
N ASN A 330 -20.76 28.40 37.65
CA ASN A 330 -21.27 27.06 37.91
C ASN A 330 -21.85 26.98 39.32
N ALA A 331 -23.17 27.14 39.42
CA ALA A 331 -23.96 26.96 40.64
C ALA A 331 -24.60 25.55 40.69
N SER A 332 -23.93 24.54 40.13
CA SER A 332 -24.38 23.14 40.14
C SER A 332 -23.42 22.20 40.89
N PRO A 333 -23.91 21.09 41.45
CA PRO A 333 -23.07 20.07 42.06
C PRO A 333 -22.16 19.33 41.06
N GLU A 334 -22.39 19.49 39.75
CA GLU A 334 -21.64 18.82 38.70
C GLU A 334 -20.54 19.69 38.12
N LYS A 335 -19.49 19.04 37.60
CA LYS A 335 -18.49 19.74 36.79
C LYS A 335 -19.15 20.11 35.46
N ILE A 336 -18.99 21.35 35.00
CA ILE A 336 -19.49 21.76 33.69
C ILE A 336 -18.34 21.99 32.71
N GLN A 337 -18.57 21.61 31.45
CA GLN A 337 -17.71 21.92 30.32
C GLN A 337 -18.47 22.89 29.41
N ILE A 338 -17.87 24.05 29.15
CA ILE A 338 -18.39 25.04 28.22
C ILE A 338 -17.54 25.06 26.96
N VAL A 339 -18.22 25.00 25.81
CA VAL A 339 -17.62 25.00 24.48
C VAL A 339 -18.09 26.24 23.74
N PHE A 340 -17.16 27.10 23.38
CA PHE A 340 -17.36 28.23 22.50
C PHE A 340 -16.85 27.86 21.09
N SER A 341 -17.73 27.82 20.11
CA SER A 341 -17.38 27.64 18.69
C SER A 341 -17.70 28.91 17.90
N GLY A 342 -16.68 29.71 17.59
CA GLY A 342 -16.82 30.99 16.90
C GLY A 342 -15.48 31.59 16.48
N PRO A 343 -15.34 32.93 16.44
CA PRO A 343 -14.09 33.62 16.09
C PRO A 343 -12.86 33.19 16.88
N GLU A 344 -13.05 32.80 18.14
CA GLU A 344 -12.01 32.26 19.00
C GLU A 344 -12.54 31.02 19.74
N PRO A 345 -12.31 29.80 19.22
CA PRO A 345 -12.86 28.61 19.83
C PRO A 345 -12.20 28.31 21.18
N ARG A 346 -13.01 28.03 22.19
CA ARG A 346 -12.56 27.66 23.54
C ARG A 346 -13.34 26.48 24.09
N ILE A 347 -12.68 25.66 24.88
CA ILE A 347 -13.27 24.53 25.60
C ILE A 347 -12.71 24.61 27.00
N GLU A 348 -13.58 24.89 27.95
CA GLU A 348 -13.20 25.24 29.31
C GLU A 348 -13.99 24.40 30.30
N GLU A 349 -13.38 24.06 31.42
CA GLU A 349 -14.04 23.32 32.50
C GLU A 349 -14.17 24.21 33.74
N LEU A 350 -15.35 24.21 34.34
CA LEU A 350 -15.60 24.84 35.63
C LEU A 350 -15.80 23.75 36.70
N PRO A 351 -15.12 23.85 37.86
CA PRO A 351 -15.26 22.89 38.95
C PRO A 351 -16.72 22.75 39.45
N PRO A 352 -17.11 21.60 40.01
CA PRO A 352 -18.39 21.45 40.69
C PRO A 352 -18.50 22.38 41.90
N CYS A 353 -19.74 22.67 42.31
CA CYS A 353 -20.06 23.33 43.57
C CYS A 353 -20.68 22.30 44.55
N PRO A 354 -19.89 21.69 45.45
CA PRO A 354 -20.38 20.62 46.33
C PRO A 354 -21.50 21.05 47.29
N SER A 355 -21.59 22.35 47.61
CA SER A 355 -22.65 22.92 48.45
C SER A 355 -23.90 23.33 47.68
N CYS A 356 -23.83 23.37 46.34
CA CYS A 356 -24.95 23.76 45.51
C CYS A 356 -25.97 22.61 45.43
N LYS A 357 -27.25 22.98 45.35
CA LYS A 357 -28.35 22.02 45.34
C LYS A 357 -28.95 21.85 43.95
N THR A 358 -29.48 20.66 43.69
CA THR A 358 -30.41 20.42 42.58
C THR A 358 -31.78 20.96 42.95
N TYR A 359 -32.34 21.82 42.10
CA TYR A 359 -33.68 22.39 42.28
C TYR A 359 -34.74 21.42 41.78
N ILE A 360 -35.94 21.41 42.36
CA ILE A 360 -37.06 20.56 41.91
C ILE A 360 -38.17 21.46 41.37
N GLY A 361 -38.60 21.20 40.14
CA GLY A 361 -39.71 21.92 39.48
C GLY A 361 -39.30 23.27 38.90
N SER A 362 -38.76 24.19 39.70
CA SER A 362 -38.31 25.51 39.23
C SER A 362 -36.97 25.92 39.82
N GLY A 363 -36.15 26.56 38.98
CA GLY A 363 -34.89 27.19 39.38
C GLY A 363 -35.05 28.46 40.21
N PRO A 364 -33.95 29.01 40.75
CA PRO A 364 -33.96 30.33 41.37
C PRO A 364 -34.15 31.42 40.30
N THR A 365 -34.76 32.55 40.69
CA THR A 365 -34.99 33.70 39.79
C THR A 365 -33.76 34.59 39.61
N THR A 366 -32.76 34.43 40.49
CA THR A 366 -31.48 35.12 40.47
C THR A 366 -30.36 34.10 40.66
N CYS A 367 -29.18 34.39 40.11
CA CYS A 367 -28.07 33.46 40.24
C CYS A 367 -27.74 33.28 41.72
N PRO A 368 -27.68 32.05 42.24
CA PRO A 368 -27.19 31.82 43.58
C PRO A 368 -25.76 32.33 43.64
N GLU A 369 -25.40 33.22 44.57
CA GLU A 369 -24.02 33.70 44.75
C GLU A 369 -23.12 32.61 45.37
N GLN A 370 -23.18 31.40 44.81
CA GLN A 370 -22.53 30.18 45.26
C GLN A 370 -21.95 29.43 44.06
N GLY A 371 -20.82 28.77 44.28
CA GLY A 371 -20.15 27.96 43.26
C GLY A 371 -18.98 28.65 42.57
N SER A 372 -18.45 28.01 41.53
CA SER A 372 -17.23 28.49 40.89
C SER A 372 -17.54 29.51 39.80
N VAL A 373 -16.82 30.63 39.79
CA VAL A 373 -16.95 31.68 38.76
C VAL A 373 -15.66 31.72 37.94
N ARG A 374 -15.81 31.83 36.61
CA ARG A 374 -14.69 32.11 35.70
C ARG A 374 -15.06 33.17 34.68
N THR A 375 -14.10 34.04 34.37
CA THR A 375 -14.20 35.06 33.32
C THR A 375 -13.41 34.63 32.10
N TYR A 376 -14.04 34.69 30.93
CA TYR A 376 -13.44 34.35 29.64
C TYR A 376 -13.36 35.59 28.76
N THR A 377 -12.14 36.04 28.44
CA THR A 377 -11.90 37.07 27.44
C THR A 377 -11.89 36.43 26.05
N LEU A 378 -12.79 36.85 25.18
CA LEU A 378 -12.99 36.32 23.83
C LEU A 378 -12.93 37.45 22.78
N LYS A 379 -12.72 37.08 21.51
CA LYS A 379 -12.99 37.99 20.38
C LYS A 379 -14.50 38.23 20.22
N PRO A 380 -14.95 39.47 19.96
CA PRO A 380 -16.35 39.73 19.64
C PRO A 380 -16.83 38.97 18.40
N GLY A 381 -18.11 38.60 18.37
CA GLY A 381 -18.74 37.95 17.22
C GLY A 381 -19.77 36.89 17.58
N GLN A 382 -20.08 36.03 16.59
CA GLN A 382 -21.09 34.98 16.72
C GLN A 382 -20.48 33.68 17.22
N TYR A 383 -21.03 33.14 18.30
CA TYR A 383 -20.61 31.87 18.88
C TYR A 383 -21.77 30.88 18.91
N LYS A 384 -21.51 29.64 18.51
CA LYS A 384 -22.31 28.51 18.98
C LYS A 384 -21.74 28.07 20.31
N VAL A 385 -22.59 28.01 21.33
CA VAL A 385 -22.19 27.64 22.68
C VAL A 385 -22.85 26.32 23.03
N LEU A 386 -22.07 25.40 23.60
CA LEU A 386 -22.53 24.15 24.20
C LEU A 386 -22.10 24.15 25.67
N VAL A 387 -23.00 23.76 26.56
CA VAL A 387 -22.71 23.53 27.97
C VAL A 387 -23.18 22.14 28.34
N GLU A 388 -22.25 21.32 28.81
CA GLU A 388 -22.50 19.92 29.20
C GLU A 388 -21.91 19.66 30.59
N THR A 389 -22.32 18.58 31.23
CA THR A 389 -21.86 18.22 32.59
C THR A 389 -21.04 16.92 32.58
N SER A 390 -20.36 16.64 33.70
CA SER A 390 -19.71 15.34 33.92
C SER A 390 -20.68 14.16 33.95
N ASP A 391 -21.92 14.39 34.35
CA ASP A 391 -22.96 13.37 34.38
C ASP A 391 -23.66 13.30 33.00
N PRO A 392 -23.52 12.18 32.25
CA PRO A 392 -24.15 12.04 30.95
C PRO A 392 -25.68 11.91 31.01
N SER A 393 -26.27 11.75 32.20
CA SER A 393 -27.73 11.75 32.39
C SER A 393 -28.34 13.14 32.38
N ILE A 394 -27.53 14.20 32.54
CA ILE A 394 -27.98 15.59 32.48
C ILE A 394 -27.95 16.05 31.02
N MET A 395 -29.10 16.51 30.54
CA MET A 395 -29.24 16.96 29.16
C MET A 395 -28.43 18.24 28.91
N PRO A 396 -27.59 18.29 27.86
CA PRO A 396 -26.75 19.44 27.55
C PRO A 396 -27.55 20.61 26.96
N PHE A 397 -26.98 21.81 27.05
CA PHE A 397 -27.55 23.04 26.52
C PHE A 397 -26.77 23.55 25.34
N LYS A 398 -27.47 24.13 24.36
CA LYS A 398 -26.87 24.75 23.20
C LYS A 398 -27.59 26.03 22.80
N GLY A 399 -26.83 27.03 22.38
CA GLY A 399 -27.38 28.31 21.94
C GLY A 399 -26.46 29.05 20.98
N ASN A 400 -26.99 30.10 20.37
CA ASN A 400 -26.21 31.02 19.54
C ASN A 400 -26.06 32.33 20.33
N TRP A 401 -24.83 32.73 20.62
CA TRP A 401 -24.53 33.94 21.37
C TRP A 401 -23.86 34.97 20.45
N ALA A 402 -24.46 36.15 20.38
CA ALA A 402 -23.90 37.30 19.68
C ALA A 402 -23.18 38.19 20.70
N LEU A 403 -21.86 38.04 20.81
CA LEU A 403 -21.06 38.76 21.80
C LEU A 403 -20.52 40.06 21.21
N GLY A 404 -20.98 41.18 21.78
CA GLY A 404 -20.66 42.54 21.37
C GLY A 404 -19.24 42.97 21.74
N ASN A 405 -18.71 43.92 20.96
CA ASN A 405 -17.40 44.49 21.20
C ASN A 405 -17.41 45.44 22.42
N GLY A 406 -16.47 45.27 23.34
CA GLY A 406 -16.37 46.10 24.55
C GLY A 406 -17.49 45.82 25.55
N THR A 407 -18.11 44.64 25.49
CA THR A 407 -19.25 44.27 26.35
C THR A 407 -18.87 43.14 27.30
N LEU A 408 -19.32 43.25 28.55
CA LEU A 408 -19.28 42.21 29.58
C LEU A 408 -20.64 41.51 29.61
N TYR A 409 -20.63 40.18 29.68
CA TYR A 409 -21.80 39.32 29.76
C TYR A 409 -21.69 38.39 30.96
N ASP A 410 -22.82 38.13 31.63
CA ASP A 410 -22.87 37.17 32.74
C ASP A 410 -23.84 36.03 32.41
N SER A 411 -23.49 34.80 32.80
CA SER A 411 -24.38 33.65 32.71
C SER A 411 -24.15 32.69 33.88
N CYS A 412 -25.23 32.11 34.37
CA CYS A 412 -25.24 31.25 35.54
C CYS A 412 -25.91 29.92 35.24
N PHE A 413 -25.29 28.82 35.66
CA PHE A 413 -25.78 27.46 35.40
C PHE A 413 -26.05 26.71 36.70
N PHE A 414 -27.22 26.13 36.84
CA PHE A 414 -27.64 25.27 37.94
C PHE A 414 -28.43 24.07 37.39
N ILE A 415 -28.73 23.07 38.21
CA ILE A 415 -29.50 21.90 37.78
C ILE A 415 -30.94 21.97 38.33
N VAL A 416 -31.93 21.77 37.47
CA VAL A 416 -33.34 21.61 37.78
C VAL A 416 -33.79 20.19 37.42
N ALA A 417 -34.30 19.47 38.40
CA ALA A 417 -34.96 18.20 38.23
C ALA A 417 -36.47 18.42 38.00
N THR A 418 -37.00 17.90 36.89
CA THR A 418 -38.45 17.92 36.65
C THR A 418 -39.12 16.70 37.29
N PRO A 419 -40.04 16.87 38.25
CA PRO A 419 -40.79 15.75 38.81
C PRO A 419 -41.74 15.17 37.75
N SER A 420 -41.55 13.89 37.40
CA SER A 420 -42.47 13.20 36.47
C SER A 420 -43.88 13.07 37.08
N PRO A 421 -44.95 13.21 36.29
CA PRO A 421 -46.30 12.93 36.78
C PRO A 421 -46.41 11.43 37.09
N LEU A 422 -46.69 11.08 38.35
CA LEU A 422 -46.88 9.71 38.81
C LEU A 422 -48.02 9.05 38.01
N ARG A 423 -47.66 8.16 37.07
CA ARG A 423 -48.60 7.17 36.52
C ARG A 423 -48.26 5.80 37.10
N GLY A 424 -48.97 5.42 38.15
CA GLY A 424 -49.07 4.04 38.63
C GLY A 424 -47.81 3.43 39.24
N GLY A 425 -47.57 3.68 40.53
CA GLY A 425 -46.92 2.73 41.45
C GLY A 425 -45.42 2.42 41.29
N SER A 426 -44.76 2.79 40.20
CA SER A 426 -43.31 2.62 40.03
C SER A 426 -42.59 3.95 39.90
N ALA A 427 -41.53 4.15 40.69
CA ALA A 427 -40.68 5.34 40.64
C ALA A 427 -39.99 5.42 39.27
N VAL A 428 -40.42 6.37 38.44
CA VAL A 428 -39.76 6.72 37.16
C VAL A 428 -38.63 7.72 37.47
N PRO A 429 -37.44 7.58 36.86
CA PRO A 429 -36.31 8.46 37.13
C PRO A 429 -36.63 9.93 36.81
N VAL A 430 -36.25 10.80 37.73
CA VAL A 430 -36.25 12.26 37.59
C VAL A 430 -35.13 12.62 36.60
N LEU A 431 -35.42 13.40 35.56
CA LEU A 431 -34.42 13.86 34.60
C LEU A 431 -33.90 15.25 35.03
N PRO A 432 -32.67 15.34 35.56
CA PRO A 432 -32.02 16.61 35.84
C PRO A 432 -31.64 17.33 34.54
N GLU A 433 -31.90 18.62 34.49
CA GLU A 433 -31.62 19.52 33.37
C GLU A 433 -30.74 20.66 33.89
N LEU A 434 -29.68 21.04 33.19
CA LEU A 434 -29.00 22.31 33.49
C LEU A 434 -30.00 23.47 33.22
N ALA A 435 -29.82 24.67 33.75
CA ALA A 435 -30.68 25.80 33.39
C ALA A 435 -29.88 27.11 33.48
N PRO A 436 -29.97 27.98 32.46
CA PRO A 436 -29.44 29.33 32.53
C PRO A 436 -30.40 30.26 33.29
N ILE A 437 -29.84 31.31 33.92
CA ILE A 437 -30.55 32.54 34.27
C ILE A 437 -30.20 33.63 33.28
#